data_AF-A0A6N9SVT5-F1
#
_entry.id   AF-A0A6N9SVT5-F1
#
_cell.length_a   1.000
_cell.length_b   1.000
_cell.length_c   1.000
_cell.angle_alpha   90.00
_cell.angle_beta   90.00
_cell.angle_gamma   90.00
#
_symmetry.space_group_name_H-M   'P 1'
#
loop_
_entity.id
_entity.type
_entity.pdbx_description
1 polymer ?
#
loop_
_entity_poly.entity_id
_entity_poly.type
_entity_poly.pdbx_seq_one_letter_code
_entity_poly.pdbx_strand_id
1 'polypeptide(L)'
;MIGRLRGIVVHQAPPWVVLEVQGVGYELEVPLGTFARLPTDDVTVCFLTHLVVREDAHLLYGFLDEDERQVFRQLLKISGVGPRLALAVLSGLSVSALGQAVERQEVDLLMRIPGIGKKTAQRLLLELKEKLIVPPLPEAPSSGGATLHGELAQALSGLGYHDREIQWALKQLPAEGLTLEQGIRQTLGWLARRES
;
A
#
# COMPACT_ATOMS: atom_id res chain seq x y z
N MET A 1 22.77 5.51 -3.19
CA MET A 1 21.41 4.96 -3.38
C MET A 1 20.44 6.13 -3.60
N ILE A 2 19.70 6.15 -4.70
CA ILE A 2 18.67 7.18 -4.96
C ILE A 2 17.38 6.67 -4.32
N GLY A 3 16.92 7.33 -3.25
CA GLY A 3 15.76 6.88 -2.47
C GLY A 3 14.45 7.64 -2.76
N ARG A 4 14.55 8.84 -3.31
CA ARG A 4 13.42 9.72 -3.63
C ARG A 4 13.84 10.71 -4.72
N LEU A 5 12.93 10.99 -5.64
CA LEU A 5 13.08 12.05 -6.64
C LEU A 5 11.83 12.93 -6.65
N ARG A 6 12.01 14.24 -6.83
CA ARG A 6 10.92 15.21 -6.91
C ARG A 6 11.16 16.12 -8.10
N GLY A 7 10.21 16.18 -9.03
CA GLY A 7 10.39 16.86 -10.31
C GLY A 7 9.10 16.91 -11.11
N ILE A 8 9.20 17.27 -12.39
CA ILE A 8 8.06 17.33 -13.32
C ILE A 8 8.13 16.12 -14.24
N VAL A 9 6.99 15.48 -14.51
CA VAL A 9 6.93 14.38 -15.47
C VAL A 9 6.90 14.95 -16.88
N VAL A 10 7.97 14.74 -17.65
CA VAL A 10 8.14 15.33 -18.99
C VAL A 10 7.83 14.33 -20.12
N HIS A 11 7.80 13.03 -19.81
CA HIS A 11 7.42 11.99 -20.77
C HIS A 11 6.80 10.79 -20.06
N GLN A 12 5.79 10.17 -20.69
CA GLN A 12 5.05 9.03 -20.17
C GLN A 12 4.84 7.99 -21.28
N ALA A 13 5.37 6.78 -21.11
CA ALA A 13 5.22 5.66 -22.04
C ALA A 13 5.28 4.33 -21.26
N PRO A 14 4.15 3.72 -20.86
CA PRO A 14 4.15 2.57 -19.95
C PRO A 14 5.11 1.44 -20.36
N PRO A 15 5.89 0.87 -19.42
CA PRO A 15 5.97 1.20 -17.99
C PRO A 15 6.92 2.37 -17.64
N TRP A 16 7.43 3.10 -18.63
CA TRP A 16 8.45 4.13 -18.48
C TRP A 16 7.87 5.52 -18.24
N VAL A 17 8.55 6.29 -17.40
CA VAL A 17 8.27 7.69 -17.08
C VAL A 17 9.60 8.44 -17.04
N VAL A 18 9.66 9.64 -17.62
CA VAL A 18 10.82 10.53 -17.48
C VAL A 18 10.45 11.66 -16.53
N LEU A 19 11.18 11.76 -15.42
CA LEU A 19 11.04 12.82 -14.44
C LEU A 19 12.21 13.80 -14.57
N GLU A 20 11.92 15.05 -14.89
CA GLU A 20 12.93 16.10 -14.90
C GLU A 20 13.11 16.68 -13.49
N VAL A 21 14.34 16.61 -12.98
CA VAL A 21 14.75 17.17 -11.70
C VAL A 21 15.90 18.13 -11.95
N GLN A 22 15.64 19.44 -11.84
CA GLN A 22 16.65 20.50 -12.02
C GLN A 22 17.42 20.37 -13.35
N GLY A 23 16.70 20.10 -14.45
CA GLY A 23 17.28 19.95 -15.80
C GLY A 23 17.88 18.59 -16.12
N VAL A 24 17.79 17.60 -15.21
CA VAL A 24 18.21 16.21 -15.47
C VAL A 24 16.99 15.30 -15.58
N GLY A 25 16.83 14.62 -16.72
CA GLY A 25 15.80 13.62 -16.94
C GLY A 25 16.18 12.26 -16.36
N TYR A 26 15.42 11.79 -15.37
CA TYR A 26 15.54 10.46 -14.79
C TYR A 26 14.49 9.54 -15.39
N GLU A 27 14.93 8.46 -16.03
CA GLU A 27 14.07 7.42 -16.55
C GLU A 27 13.71 6.43 -15.44
N LEU A 28 12.42 6.25 -15.21
CA LEU A 28 11.83 5.44 -14.14
C LEU A 28 10.92 4.38 -14.76
N GLU A 29 11.08 3.12 -14.37
CA GLU A 29 10.06 2.09 -14.57
C GLU A 29 9.07 2.13 -13.40
N VAL A 30 7.77 2.23 -13.67
CA VAL A 30 6.72 2.31 -12.65
C VAL A 30 5.67 1.20 -12.86
N PRO A 31 5.05 0.68 -11.79
CA PRO A 31 3.89 -0.21 -11.91
C PRO A 31 2.72 0.48 -12.64
N LEU A 32 1.88 -0.30 -13.33
CA LEU A 32 0.71 0.25 -14.04
C LEU A 32 -0.26 1.00 -13.12
N GLY A 33 -0.47 0.53 -11.89
CA GLY A 33 -1.30 1.22 -10.89
C GLY A 33 -0.72 2.56 -10.45
N THR A 34 0.61 2.67 -10.39
CA THR A 34 1.32 3.94 -10.15
C THR A 34 1.18 4.86 -11.36
N PHE A 35 1.38 4.34 -12.57
CA PHE A 35 1.24 5.08 -13.83
C PHE A 35 -0.15 5.71 -13.98
N ALA A 36 -1.21 4.95 -13.71
CA ALA A 36 -2.59 5.42 -13.82
C ALA A 36 -2.95 6.56 -12.85
N ARG A 37 -2.14 6.77 -11.80
CA ARG A 37 -2.33 7.82 -10.79
C ARG A 37 -1.46 9.05 -11.05
N LEU A 38 -0.66 9.06 -12.12
CA LEU A 38 0.18 10.20 -12.45
C LEU A 38 -0.68 11.37 -12.95
N PRO A 39 -0.37 12.61 -12.54
CA PRO A 39 -0.99 13.79 -13.10
C PRO A 39 -0.59 13.92 -14.58
N THR A 40 -1.50 14.46 -15.38
CA THR A 40 -1.28 14.75 -16.81
C THR A 40 -0.72 16.14 -17.07
N ASP A 41 -0.82 17.04 -16.09
CA ASP A 41 -0.32 18.41 -16.17
C ASP A 41 1.14 18.50 -15.71
N ASP A 42 1.81 19.63 -15.96
CA ASP A 42 3.19 19.96 -15.52
C ASP A 42 3.31 20.17 -13.99
N VAL A 43 2.71 19.26 -13.23
CA VAL A 43 2.67 19.26 -11.78
C VAL A 43 3.91 18.55 -11.24
N THR A 44 4.43 19.08 -10.13
CA THR A 44 5.54 18.44 -9.43
C THR A 44 5.08 17.12 -8.81
N VAL A 45 5.68 16.01 -9.24
CA VAL A 45 5.48 14.67 -8.71
C VAL A 45 6.66 14.27 -7.83
N CYS A 46 6.37 13.45 -6.82
CA CYS A 46 7.37 12.87 -5.95
C CYS A 46 7.34 11.35 -6.06
N PHE A 47 8.42 10.76 -6.56
CA PHE A 47 8.60 9.32 -6.59
C PHE A 47 9.50 8.86 -5.46
N LEU A 48 9.07 7.80 -4.78
CA LEU A 48 9.92 6.96 -3.96
C LEU A 48 10.61 5.97 -4.89
N THR A 49 11.93 5.85 -4.77
CA THR A 49 12.71 5.09 -5.75
C THR A 49 13.41 3.87 -5.16
N HIS A 50 13.65 2.88 -6.01
CA HIS A 50 14.57 1.79 -5.76
C HIS A 50 15.54 1.68 -6.94
N LEU A 51 16.82 1.93 -6.67
CA LEU A 51 17.89 1.81 -7.66
C LEU A 51 18.43 0.39 -7.67
N VAL A 52 18.41 -0.26 -8.83
CA VAL A 52 19.06 -1.54 -9.10
C VAL A 52 20.30 -1.28 -9.95
N VAL A 53 21.46 -1.67 -9.42
CA VAL A 53 22.75 -1.58 -10.13
C VAL A 53 23.12 -2.98 -10.61
N ARG A 54 23.37 -3.11 -11.91
CA ARG A 54 23.92 -4.29 -12.57
C ARG A 54 25.25 -3.92 -13.20
N GLU A 55 25.95 -4.90 -13.77
CA GLU A 55 27.23 -4.68 -14.45
C GLU A 55 27.09 -3.77 -15.69
N ASP A 56 25.93 -3.82 -16.34
CA ASP A 56 25.64 -3.17 -17.63
C ASP A 56 24.58 -2.05 -17.55
N ALA A 57 23.92 -1.88 -16.40
CA ALA A 57 22.78 -0.97 -16.29
C ALA A 57 22.55 -0.42 -14.88
N HIS A 58 22.10 0.83 -14.83
CA HIS A 58 21.48 1.45 -13.65
C HIS A 58 20.00 1.62 -13.92
N LEU A 59 19.17 0.84 -13.22
CA LEU A 59 17.72 0.84 -13.41
C LEU A 59 17.06 1.51 -12.21
N LEU A 60 16.19 2.48 -12.46
CA LEU A 60 15.41 3.16 -11.43
C LEU A 60 13.96 2.71 -11.50
N TYR A 61 13.46 2.21 -10.38
CA TYR A 61 12.05 1.87 -10.21
C TYR A 61 11.38 2.93 -9.35
N GLY A 62 10.22 3.44 -9.79
CA GLY A 62 9.48 4.51 -9.12
C GLY A 62 8.14 4.05 -8.56
N PHE A 63 7.78 4.58 -7.38
CA PHE A 63 6.53 4.32 -6.67
C PHE A 63 5.98 5.63 -6.12
N LEU A 64 4.66 5.77 -6.03
CA LEU A 64 4.04 6.93 -5.38
C LEU A 64 3.89 6.71 -3.87
N ASP A 65 3.66 5.45 -3.46
CA ASP A 65 3.45 5.07 -2.06
C ASP A 65 4.62 4.27 -1.50
N GLU A 66 4.85 4.41 -0.19
CA GLU A 66 5.89 3.65 0.51
C GLU A 66 5.57 2.16 0.53
N ASP A 67 4.29 1.80 0.68
CA ASP A 67 3.85 0.41 0.71
C ASP A 67 4.17 -0.33 -0.59
N GLU A 68 3.94 0.32 -1.75
CA GLU A 68 4.31 -0.24 -3.06
C GLU A 68 5.82 -0.50 -3.13
N ARG A 69 6.63 0.47 -2.70
CA ARG A 69 8.09 0.35 -2.68
C ARG A 69 8.56 -0.75 -1.74
N GLN A 70 7.95 -0.87 -0.56
CA GLN A 70 8.29 -1.90 0.40
C GLN A 70 7.96 -3.29 -0.13
N VAL A 71 6.75 -3.49 -0.68
CA VAL A 71 6.36 -4.74 -1.31
C VAL A 71 7.30 -5.09 -2.45
N PHE A 72 7.64 -4.14 -3.33
CA PHE A 72 8.62 -4.37 -4.39
C PHE A 72 9.95 -4.88 -3.84
N ARG A 73 10.49 -4.23 -2.79
CA ARG A 73 11.75 -4.64 -2.15
C ARG A 73 11.64 -6.00 -1.47
N GLN A 74 10.49 -6.37 -0.93
CA GLN A 74 10.28 -7.70 -0.36
C GLN A 74 10.23 -8.77 -1.46
N LEU A 75 9.56 -8.49 -2.58
CA LEU A 75 9.53 -9.36 -3.75
C LEU A 75 10.94 -9.65 -4.27
N LEU A 76 11.82 -8.65 -4.33
CA LEU A 76 13.22 -8.83 -4.75
C LEU A 76 14.04 -9.76 -3.85
N LYS A 77 13.65 -9.97 -2.59
CA LYS A 77 14.35 -10.90 -1.68
C LYS A 77 13.97 -12.36 -1.94
N ILE A 78 12.97 -12.62 -2.78
CA ILE A 78 12.50 -13.97 -3.07
C ILE A 78 13.34 -14.51 -4.23
N SER A 79 13.98 -15.65 -4.03
CA SER A 79 14.88 -16.18 -5.06
C SER A 79 14.10 -16.63 -6.31
N GLY A 80 14.58 -16.18 -7.47
CA GLY A 80 13.89 -16.32 -8.75
C GLY A 80 12.94 -15.17 -9.09
N VAL A 81 12.80 -14.17 -8.22
CA VAL A 81 12.03 -12.95 -8.49
C VAL A 81 12.97 -11.78 -8.73
N GLY A 82 13.10 -11.39 -10.00
CA GLY A 82 13.85 -10.21 -10.40
C GLY A 82 12.98 -8.94 -10.45
N PRO A 83 13.60 -7.76 -10.66
CA PRO A 83 12.89 -6.47 -10.71
C PRO A 83 11.75 -6.42 -11.73
N ARG A 84 11.94 -6.98 -12.92
CA ARG A 84 10.91 -7.03 -13.96
C ARG A 84 9.68 -7.84 -13.52
N LEU A 85 9.91 -8.96 -12.83
CA LEU A 85 8.81 -9.80 -12.33
C LEU A 85 8.11 -9.14 -11.14
N ALA A 86 8.85 -8.52 -10.24
CA ALA A 86 8.28 -7.76 -9.13
C ALA A 86 7.42 -6.58 -9.61
N LEU A 87 7.85 -5.89 -10.66
CA LEU A 87 7.07 -4.81 -11.28
C LEU A 87 5.81 -5.35 -11.98
N ALA A 88 5.90 -6.52 -12.61
CA ALA A 88 4.73 -7.19 -13.19
C ALA A 88 3.70 -7.59 -12.12
N VAL A 89 4.15 -8.05 -10.95
CA VAL A 89 3.26 -8.35 -9.80
C VAL A 89 2.50 -7.10 -9.37
N LEU A 90 3.21 -5.99 -9.12
CA LEU A 90 2.59 -4.73 -8.70
C LEU A 90 1.77 -4.04 -9.81
N SER A 91 1.99 -4.43 -11.06
CA SER A 91 1.18 -3.98 -12.20
C SER A 91 -0.12 -4.78 -12.35
N GLY A 92 -0.11 -6.06 -11.94
CA GLY A 92 -1.27 -6.92 -11.98
C GLY A 92 -2.15 -6.85 -10.72
N LEU A 93 -1.57 -6.51 -9.56
CA LEU A 93 -2.23 -6.52 -8.26
C LEU A 93 -1.85 -5.31 -7.43
N SER A 94 -2.83 -4.71 -6.77
CA SER A 94 -2.57 -3.75 -5.69
C SER A 94 -1.89 -4.43 -4.51
N VAL A 95 -1.23 -3.65 -3.66
CA VAL A 95 -0.63 -4.13 -2.41
C VAL A 95 -1.65 -4.88 -1.55
N SER A 96 -2.88 -4.37 -1.46
CA SER A 96 -3.97 -5.00 -0.70
C SER A 96 -4.41 -6.33 -1.32
N ALA A 97 -4.59 -6.39 -2.65
CA ALA A 97 -4.99 -7.61 -3.35
C ALA A 97 -3.89 -8.68 -3.26
N LEU A 98 -2.61 -8.28 -3.32
CA LEU A 98 -1.48 -9.18 -3.11
C LEU A 98 -1.49 -9.74 -1.68
N GLY A 99 -1.74 -8.90 -0.66
CA GLY A 99 -1.88 -9.34 0.72
C GLY A 99 -2.98 -10.41 0.88
N GLN A 100 -4.17 -10.14 0.34
CA GLN A 100 -5.28 -11.11 0.37
C GLN A 100 -4.95 -12.40 -0.37
N ALA A 101 -4.31 -12.32 -1.53
CA ALA A 101 -3.89 -13.50 -2.29
C ALA A 101 -2.90 -14.35 -1.49
N VAL A 102 -2.00 -13.72 -0.73
CA VAL A 102 -1.05 -14.41 0.17
C VAL A 102 -1.77 -15.07 1.34
N GLU A 103 -2.69 -14.37 2.00
CA GLU A 103 -3.47 -14.92 3.12
C GLU A 103 -4.31 -16.14 2.70
N ARG A 104 -5.00 -16.02 1.57
CA ARG A 104 -5.89 -17.06 1.01
C ARG A 104 -5.16 -18.13 0.20
N GLN A 105 -3.84 -17.99 0.01
CA GLN A 105 -3.01 -18.90 -0.80
C GLN A 105 -3.54 -19.08 -2.23
N GLU A 106 -3.97 -17.99 -2.86
CA GLU A 106 -4.57 -17.99 -4.20
C GLU A 106 -3.50 -18.08 -5.31
N VAL A 107 -2.97 -19.29 -5.53
CA VAL A 107 -1.94 -19.59 -6.54
C VAL A 107 -2.37 -19.18 -7.95
N ASP A 108 -3.62 -19.46 -8.30
CA ASP A 108 -4.16 -19.23 -9.66
C ASP A 108 -4.17 -17.74 -10.03
N LEU A 109 -4.36 -16.87 -9.03
CA LEU A 109 -4.37 -15.43 -9.22
C LEU A 109 -2.97 -14.93 -9.59
N LEU A 110 -1.91 -15.41 -8.92
CA LEU A 110 -0.53 -15.06 -9.25
C LEU A 110 -0.09 -15.63 -10.61
N MET A 111 -0.57 -16.81 -10.99
CA MET A 111 -0.24 -17.43 -12.28
C MET A 111 -0.81 -16.68 -13.49
N ARG A 112 -1.77 -15.76 -13.29
CA ARG A 112 -2.26 -14.89 -14.37
C ARG A 112 -1.24 -13.82 -14.77
N ILE A 113 -0.26 -13.52 -13.91
CA ILE A 113 0.78 -12.54 -14.20
C ILE A 113 1.80 -13.17 -15.15
N PRO A 114 2.09 -12.53 -16.30
CA PRO A 114 3.01 -13.08 -17.29
C PRO A 114 4.40 -13.29 -16.69
N GLY A 115 4.95 -14.50 -16.88
CA GLY A 115 6.25 -14.90 -16.32
C GLY A 115 6.18 -15.58 -14.96
N ILE A 116 5.00 -15.68 -14.33
CA ILE A 116 4.82 -16.44 -13.09
C ILE A 116 4.26 -17.83 -13.39
N GLY A 117 5.11 -18.86 -13.27
CA GLY A 117 4.69 -20.25 -13.29
C GLY A 117 4.21 -20.76 -11.92
N LYS A 118 3.60 -21.95 -11.89
CA LYS A 118 3.08 -22.58 -10.67
C LYS A 118 4.08 -22.65 -9.51
N LYS A 119 5.31 -23.09 -9.80
CA LYS A 119 6.38 -23.19 -8.79
C LYS A 119 6.77 -21.82 -8.21
N THR A 120 6.87 -20.80 -9.07
CA THR A 120 7.18 -19.43 -8.66
C THR A 120 6.03 -18.83 -7.85
N ALA A 121 4.78 -19.04 -8.27
CA ALA A 121 3.59 -18.58 -7.54
C ALA A 121 3.51 -19.18 -6.13
N GLN A 122 3.68 -20.50 -6.00
CA GLN A 122 3.68 -21.17 -4.70
C GLN A 122 4.80 -20.66 -3.79
N ARG A 123 6.01 -20.47 -4.34
CA ARG A 123 7.14 -19.92 -3.60
C ARG A 123 6.89 -18.47 -3.15
N LEU A 124 6.35 -17.64 -4.03
CA LEU A 124 5.96 -16.26 -3.73
C LEU A 124 5.00 -16.21 -2.54
N LEU A 125 3.93 -17.01 -2.57
CA LEU A 125 2.94 -17.05 -1.49
C LEU A 125 3.54 -17.51 -0.16
N LEU A 126 4.41 -18.53 -0.19
CA LEU A 126 5.05 -19.04 1.02
C LEU A 126 6.02 -18.01 1.63
N GLU A 127 6.94 -17.48 0.84
CA GLU A 127 7.94 -16.53 1.33
C GLU A 127 7.33 -15.18 1.72
N LEU A 128 6.30 -14.72 1.00
CA LEU A 128 5.57 -13.51 1.40
C LEU A 128 4.79 -13.75 2.68
N LYS A 129 4.15 -14.91 2.88
CA LYS A 129 3.43 -15.19 4.14
C LYS A 129 4.34 -15.15 5.36
N GLU A 130 5.58 -15.62 5.24
CA GLU A 130 6.58 -15.57 6.32
C GLU A 130 7.15 -14.16 6.55
N LYS A 131 7.23 -13.33 5.50
CA LYS A 131 7.91 -12.02 5.51
C LYS A 131 6.96 -10.82 5.61
N LEU A 132 5.66 -11.03 5.37
CA LEU A 132 4.65 -9.99 5.48
C LEU A 132 4.37 -9.71 6.96
N ILE A 133 5.13 -8.77 7.50
CA ILE A 133 4.56 -7.78 8.41
C ILE A 133 3.70 -6.90 7.50
N VAL A 134 2.49 -7.36 7.14
CA VAL A 134 1.51 -6.47 6.52
C VAL A 134 1.28 -5.38 7.58
N PRO A 135 1.53 -4.08 7.33
CA PRO A 135 0.92 -3.07 8.17
C PRO A 135 -0.59 -3.36 8.14
N PRO A 136 -1.30 -3.43 9.29
CA PRO A 136 -2.73 -3.68 9.27
C PRO A 136 -3.34 -2.71 8.26
N LEU A 137 -4.05 -3.26 7.28
CA LEU A 137 -4.67 -2.48 6.21
C LEU A 137 -5.33 -1.26 6.85
N PRO A 138 -4.96 -0.02 6.50
CA PRO A 138 -5.96 1.02 6.57
C PRO A 138 -7.02 0.57 5.57
N GLU A 139 -8.15 0.08 6.09
CA GLU A 139 -9.32 -0.14 5.25
C GLU A 139 -9.51 1.14 4.42
N ALA A 140 -9.37 1.01 3.09
CA ALA A 140 -9.75 2.10 2.21
C ALA A 140 -11.18 2.49 2.58
N PRO A 141 -11.52 3.78 2.68
CA PRO A 141 -12.87 4.20 2.97
C PRO A 141 -13.73 3.63 1.85
N SER A 142 -14.49 2.59 2.18
CA SER A 142 -15.58 2.14 1.34
C SER A 142 -16.49 3.36 1.21
N SER A 143 -16.61 3.85 -0.02
CA SER A 143 -17.62 4.83 -0.42
C SER A 143 -19.01 4.18 -0.35
N GLY A 144 -19.40 3.82 0.86
CA GLY A 144 -20.62 3.14 1.26
C GLY A 144 -20.87 3.45 2.72
N GLY A 145 -21.35 4.66 2.99
CA GLY A 145 -21.83 5.13 4.30
C GLY A 145 -20.83 4.92 5.44
N ALA A 146 -19.96 5.92 5.70
CA ALA A 146 -19.23 5.99 6.96
C ALA A 146 -20.25 5.90 8.11
N THR A 147 -20.30 4.75 8.76
CA THR A 147 -21.08 4.60 9.99
C THR A 147 -20.29 5.34 11.07
N LEU A 148 -20.98 6.12 11.91
CA LEU A 148 -20.38 6.83 13.05
C LEU A 148 -19.46 5.91 13.88
N HIS A 149 -19.80 4.63 13.99
CA HIS A 149 -19.00 3.61 14.65
C HIS A 149 -17.59 3.43 14.06
N GLY A 150 -17.43 3.52 12.74
CA GLY A 150 -16.13 3.39 12.06
C GLY A 150 -15.22 4.58 12.33
N GLU A 151 -15.75 5.80 12.24
CA GLU A 151 -15.00 7.03 12.54
C GLU A 151 -14.58 7.10 14.02
N LEU A 152 -15.45 6.64 14.91
CA LEU A 152 -15.16 6.54 16.34
C LEU A 152 -14.08 5.50 16.65
N ALA A 153 -14.11 4.34 15.98
CA ALA A 153 -13.08 3.31 16.15
C ALA A 153 -11.69 3.84 15.75
N GLN A 154 -11.62 4.56 14.63
CA GLN A 154 -10.39 5.13 14.12
C GLN A 154 -9.85 6.25 15.03
N ALA A 155 -10.73 7.12 15.54
CA ALA A 155 -10.35 8.17 16.50
C ALA A 155 -9.83 7.59 17.83
N LEU A 156 -10.49 6.57 18.38
CA LEU A 156 -10.08 5.94 19.64
C LEU A 156 -8.77 5.14 19.49
N SER A 157 -8.56 4.49 18.35
CA SER A 157 -7.30 3.82 18.03
C SER A 157 -6.13 4.82 17.96
N GLY A 158 -6.35 6.00 17.36
CA GLY A 158 -5.36 7.09 17.32
C GLY A 158 -5.01 7.67 18.70
N LEU A 159 -5.88 7.48 19.70
CA LEU A 159 -5.63 7.85 21.10
C LEU A 159 -4.93 6.76 21.91
N GLY A 160 -4.66 5.59 21.32
CA GLY A 160 -3.88 4.51 21.94
C GLY A 160 -4.70 3.44 22.66
N TYR A 161 -6.02 3.40 22.49
CA TYR A 161 -6.88 2.35 23.08
C TYR A 161 -6.80 1.03 22.31
N HIS A 162 -6.92 -0.09 23.01
CA HIS A 162 -6.87 -1.42 22.39
C HIS A 162 -8.23 -1.79 21.75
N ASP A 163 -8.18 -2.56 20.65
CA ASP A 163 -9.35 -2.96 19.86
C ASP A 163 -10.50 -3.56 20.67
N ARG A 164 -10.19 -4.37 21.69
CA ARG A 164 -11.20 -4.95 22.60
C ARG A 164 -11.98 -3.90 23.41
N GLU A 165 -11.34 -2.80 23.75
CA GLU A 165 -11.91 -1.71 24.54
C GLU A 165 -12.74 -0.79 23.67
N ILE A 166 -12.25 -0.52 22.46
CA ILE A 166 -12.95 0.21 21.42
C ILE A 166 -14.28 -0.48 21.08
N GLN A 167 -14.25 -1.78 20.77
CA GLN A 167 -15.46 -2.55 20.44
C GLN A 167 -16.45 -2.62 21.61
N TRP A 168 -15.97 -2.65 22.85
CA TRP A 168 -16.83 -2.61 24.04
C TRP A 168 -17.52 -1.24 24.19
N ALA A 169 -16.78 -0.14 24.05
CA ALA A 169 -17.32 1.22 24.16
C ALA A 169 -18.33 1.53 23.03
N LEU A 170 -18.07 1.02 21.83
CA LEU A 170 -18.95 1.17 20.67
C LEU A 170 -20.30 0.45 20.82
N LYS A 171 -20.34 -0.68 21.54
CA LYS A 171 -21.60 -1.40 21.86
C LYS A 171 -22.48 -0.68 22.88
N GLN A 172 -21.92 0.23 23.66
CA GLN A 172 -22.64 1.03 24.65
C GLN A 172 -23.32 2.26 24.02
N LEU A 173 -23.08 2.54 22.72
CA LEU A 173 -23.67 3.68 22.02
C LEU A 173 -25.10 3.38 21.53
N PRO A 174 -26.07 4.28 21.75
CA PRO A 174 -27.41 4.17 21.16
C PRO A 174 -27.36 4.36 19.63
N ALA A 175 -28.29 3.69 18.93
CA ALA A 175 -28.22 3.51 17.48
C ALA A 175 -28.63 4.73 16.61
N GLU A 176 -29.17 5.82 17.18
CA GLU A 176 -29.66 6.94 16.36
C GLU A 176 -29.39 8.32 16.98
N GLY A 177 -29.00 9.28 16.13
CA GLY A 177 -29.00 10.72 16.42
C GLY A 177 -27.70 11.34 16.95
N LEU A 178 -26.60 10.60 17.04
CA LEU A 178 -25.33 11.11 17.57
C LEU A 178 -24.45 11.74 16.49
N THR A 179 -23.87 12.89 16.78
CA THR A 179 -22.76 13.45 15.98
C THR A 179 -21.42 12.85 16.43
N LEU A 180 -20.41 12.86 15.55
CA LEU A 180 -19.07 12.32 15.84
C LEU A 180 -18.47 12.87 17.14
N GLU A 181 -18.59 14.19 17.37
CA GLU A 181 -18.07 14.84 18.59
C GLU A 181 -18.76 14.35 19.86
N GLN A 182 -20.07 14.07 19.80
CA GLN A 182 -20.83 13.51 20.92
C GLN A 182 -20.46 12.04 21.16
N GLY A 183 -20.24 11.28 20.09
CA GLY A 183 -19.76 9.90 20.16
C GLY A 183 -18.41 9.79 20.86
N ILE A 184 -17.44 10.64 20.53
CA ILE A 184 -16.10 10.64 21.13
C ILE A 184 -16.17 10.93 22.63
N ARG A 185 -16.94 11.96 23.03
CA ARG A 185 -17.09 12.30 24.46
C ARG A 185 -17.73 11.16 25.27
N GLN A 186 -18.73 10.49 24.70
CA GLN A 186 -19.41 9.40 25.39
C GLN A 186 -18.54 8.14 25.50
N THR A 187 -17.86 7.73 24.43
CA THR A 187 -16.98 6.55 24.46
C THR A 187 -15.82 6.72 25.43
N LEU A 188 -15.19 7.91 25.47
CA LEU A 188 -14.16 8.23 26.47
C LEU A 188 -14.71 8.22 27.90
N GLY A 189 -15.94 8.71 28.11
CA GLY A 189 -16.60 8.66 29.42
C GLY A 189 -16.86 7.22 29.91
N TRP A 190 -17.21 6.29 29.03
CA TRP A 190 -17.36 4.87 29.36
C TRP A 190 -16.03 4.19 29.66
N LEU A 191 -14.98 4.51 28.89
CA LEU A 191 -13.63 3.97 29.11
C LEU A 191 -13.04 4.44 30.45
N ALA A 192 -13.23 5.73 30.79
CA ALA A 192 -12.76 6.29 32.06
C ALA A 192 -13.44 5.66 33.30
N ARG A 193 -14.72 5.26 33.20
CA ARG A 193 -15.43 4.56 34.28
C ARG A 193 -14.99 3.12 34.47
N ARG A 194 -14.27 2.54 33.53
CA ARG A 194 -13.77 1.15 33.60
C ARG A 194 -12.38 1.06 34.26
N GLU A 195 -11.67 2.18 34.30
CA GLU A 195 -10.36 2.33 34.95
C GLU A 195 -10.44 2.84 36.40
N SER A 196 -11.65 3.13 36.92
CA SER A 196 -11.92 3.50 38.32
C SER A 196 -12.57 2.35 39.08
#